data_AF-A0A956GFS5-F1
#
_entry.id   AF-A0A956GFS5-F1
#
_cell.length_a   1.000
_cell.length_b   1.000
_cell.length_c   1.000
_cell.angle_alpha   90.00
_cell.angle_beta   90.00
_cell.angle_gamma   90.00
#
_symmetry.space_group_name_H-M   'P 1'
#
loop_
_entity.id
_entity.type
_entity.pdbx_description
1 polymer ?
#
loop_
_entity_poly.entity_id
_entity_poly.type
_entity_poly.pdbx_seq_one_letter_code
_entity_poly.pdbx_strand_id
1 'polypeptide(L)'
;MRRSPRTAALLASPLRWLLAAWLLAASGCSDSSAPAADLADAVADAAIDAPAGDVATPDSAPSAPTVTLPRTSITAAELALVVNEQDPQSVAVASYYQAKRAIPAANVVRLSFAPATTITPTELAALKTQLDAALGPDIEGLAITWTQPHRVGCMSITSALTFGYADKWCNDKSKSGQSCGQTAPSPYFASDTTRPFTDHGIRPAMMLAGLSTTDVEALVDRGLAAEATFPSGLGYLVRTTDTARSVRHTYFQQTVDLFDPLESGLDLRIVDNSAGAAADNHISGAKDVLFYFTGLAQLDKLDTNTYLPGAVADHLTSFGGQIKDANAGGQTSCLRWLEAGVTGSYGTVVEPCNFVQKFPFTVELLSRYFGGATLLEAYWKSVRWPGEGIFIGDPLARPWGSTSSYDAGSRTLTIKTSVMRPGKTYELRARVAGGAWQVVASESPLSRKVRTFVVSPVAHDEFELREKP
;
A
#
# COMPACT_ATOMS: atom_id res chain seq x y z
N MET A 1 -65.81 -2.88 6.19
CA MET A 1 -66.38 -4.16 5.71
C MET A 1 -65.31 -5.24 5.86
N ARG A 2 -65.64 -6.33 6.58
CA ARG A 2 -65.16 -7.73 6.50
C ARG A 2 -63.69 -7.98 6.08
N ARG A 3 -62.90 -8.88 6.67
CA ARG A 3 -63.00 -9.85 7.78
C ARG A 3 -61.57 -10.43 7.91
N SER A 4 -61.12 -10.57 9.15
CA SER A 4 -60.18 -11.52 9.79
C SER A 4 -59.35 -12.60 9.03
N PRO A 5 -58.30 -13.12 9.74
CA PRO A 5 -57.16 -13.89 9.25
C PRO A 5 -57.32 -15.41 9.50
N ARG A 6 -56.29 -16.22 9.19
CA ARG A 6 -56.02 -17.59 9.71
C ARG A 6 -54.67 -18.11 9.18
N THR A 7 -53.64 -18.32 10.01
CA THR A 7 -53.27 -19.49 10.86
C THR A 7 -52.27 -20.46 10.22
N ALA A 8 -51.32 -20.87 11.07
CA ALA A 8 -50.21 -21.78 10.92
C ALA A 8 -50.52 -23.20 10.38
N ALA A 9 -49.47 -23.86 9.86
CA ALA A 9 -49.25 -25.30 10.03
C ALA A 9 -47.77 -25.67 9.86
N LEU A 10 -47.25 -26.45 10.82
CA LEU A 10 -45.99 -27.19 10.80
C LEU A 10 -46.05 -28.37 9.81
N LEU A 11 -44.88 -28.83 9.33
CA LEU A 11 -44.50 -30.22 9.00
C LEU A 11 -42.97 -30.21 8.75
N ALA A 12 -42.14 -30.70 9.68
CA ALA A 12 -41.60 -32.06 9.80
C ALA A 12 -40.43 -32.40 8.84
N SER A 13 -39.31 -32.81 9.46
CA SER A 13 -37.98 -33.20 8.94
C SER A 13 -38.00 -34.51 8.10
N PRO A 14 -36.91 -34.97 7.43
CA PRO A 14 -35.72 -35.48 8.13
C PRO A 14 -34.33 -35.17 7.51
N LEU A 15 -33.38 -34.90 8.40
CA LEU A 15 -32.13 -35.64 8.62
C LEU A 15 -31.31 -36.13 7.40
N ARG A 16 -30.06 -35.64 7.26
CA ARG A 16 -28.87 -36.49 7.10
C ARG A 16 -27.58 -35.77 7.49
N TRP A 17 -26.90 -36.39 8.45
CA TRP A 17 -25.61 -36.04 9.04
C TRP A 17 -24.45 -36.45 8.13
N LEU A 18 -23.31 -35.76 8.25
CA LEU A 18 -21.97 -36.35 8.12
C LEU A 18 -20.98 -35.54 8.97
N LEU A 19 -20.71 -36.05 10.18
CA LEU A 19 -19.47 -35.80 10.92
C LEU A 19 -18.41 -36.78 10.42
N ALA A 20 -17.17 -36.31 10.27
CA ALA A 20 -15.99 -37.18 10.25
C ALA A 20 -15.10 -36.79 11.44
N ALA A 21 -15.09 -37.66 12.44
CA ALA A 21 -14.13 -37.64 13.55
C ALA A 21 -12.95 -38.54 13.16
N TRP A 22 -11.73 -38.09 13.45
CA TRP A 22 -10.52 -38.92 13.45
C TRP A 22 -10.08 -39.12 14.90
N LEU A 23 -9.92 -40.37 15.33
CA LEU A 23 -9.32 -40.71 16.61
C LEU A 23 -8.42 -41.97 16.49
N LEU A 24 -7.18 -41.77 16.92
CA LEU A 24 -6.22 -42.65 17.59
C LEU A 24 -5.65 -43.92 16.92
N ALA A 25 -4.31 -43.96 16.92
CA ALA A 25 -3.57 -45.07 17.51
C ALA A 25 -2.27 -44.56 18.19
N ALA A 26 -2.29 -44.52 19.52
CA ALA A 26 -1.10 -44.50 20.36
C ALA A 26 -1.03 -45.84 21.08
N SER A 27 0.11 -46.52 21.02
CA SER A 27 0.43 -47.69 21.84
C SER A 27 1.80 -47.43 22.45
N GLY A 28 1.84 -47.26 23.77
CA GLY A 28 3.08 -47.23 24.53
C GLY A 28 3.54 -48.64 24.88
N CYS A 29 4.84 -48.78 25.13
CA CYS A 29 5.39 -49.73 26.09
C CYS A 29 6.68 -49.16 26.68
N SER A 30 6.93 -49.59 27.90
CA SER A 30 7.61 -48.94 29.03
C SER A 30 9.09 -49.28 29.17
N ASP A 31 9.78 -48.35 29.86
CA ASP A 31 10.93 -48.46 30.77
C ASP A 31 11.71 -49.79 30.90
N SER A 32 13.04 -49.68 30.82
CA SER A 32 13.94 -50.22 31.85
C SER A 32 15.34 -49.60 31.78
N SER A 33 15.89 -49.36 32.97
CA SER A 33 17.14 -48.68 33.34
C SER A 33 18.40 -49.55 33.27
N ALA A 34 19.52 -48.95 32.80
CA ALA A 34 20.96 -48.98 33.19
C ALA A 34 21.57 -50.17 34.02
N PRO A 35 22.91 -50.44 34.04
CA PRO A 35 24.04 -49.51 33.79
C PRO A 35 25.28 -50.09 33.03
N ALA A 36 26.32 -49.25 32.93
CA ALA A 36 27.60 -49.41 32.23
C ALA A 36 28.61 -50.41 32.84
N ALA A 37 29.55 -50.91 32.02
CA ALA A 37 30.95 -51.15 32.37
C ALA A 37 31.82 -51.45 31.13
N ASP A 38 33.06 -50.96 31.20
CA ASP A 38 34.20 -51.14 30.30
C ASP A 38 34.47 -52.58 29.85
N LEU A 39 35.12 -52.73 28.68
CA LEU A 39 36.38 -53.46 28.53
C LEU A 39 36.94 -53.26 27.12
N ALA A 40 38.08 -52.56 27.05
CA ALA A 40 39.02 -52.64 25.94
C ALA A 40 39.74 -54.00 26.01
N ASP A 41 39.84 -54.73 24.90
CA ASP A 41 41.14 -55.23 24.43
C ASP A 41 41.10 -55.73 22.98
N ALA A 42 42.29 -55.74 22.40
CA ALA A 42 42.65 -55.84 21.00
C ALA A 42 42.28 -57.13 20.26
N VAL A 43 41.99 -57.00 18.96
CA VAL A 43 42.46 -57.98 17.97
C VAL A 43 42.85 -57.25 16.68
N ALA A 44 44.07 -57.54 16.23
CA ALA A 44 44.74 -56.96 15.08
C ALA A 44 44.30 -57.56 13.74
N ASP A 45 44.52 -56.74 12.70
CA ASP A 45 44.81 -57.08 11.30
C ASP A 45 44.04 -58.20 10.59
N ALA A 46 43.16 -57.78 9.69
CA ALA A 46 43.05 -58.39 8.36
C ALA A 46 42.68 -57.30 7.34
N ALA A 47 43.69 -56.81 6.63
CA ALA A 47 43.54 -55.96 5.47
C ALA A 47 42.77 -56.72 4.37
N ILE A 48 41.64 -56.15 3.93
CA ILE A 48 40.99 -56.52 2.68
C ILE A 48 40.95 -55.24 1.84
N ASP A 49 41.80 -55.23 0.83
CA ASP A 49 41.93 -54.22 -0.21
C ASP A 49 40.62 -54.14 -1.02
N ALA A 50 39.82 -53.11 -0.77
CA ALA A 50 38.64 -52.77 -1.56
C ALA A 50 38.96 -51.49 -2.34
N PRO A 51 38.73 -51.44 -3.65
CA PRO A 51 39.09 -50.28 -4.45
C PRO A 51 38.28 -49.08 -3.97
N ALA A 52 38.96 -47.95 -3.77
CA ALA A 52 38.35 -46.66 -3.52
C ALA A 52 37.43 -46.32 -4.70
N GLY A 53 36.15 -46.63 -4.57
CA GLY A 53 35.12 -46.04 -5.40
C GLY A 53 35.03 -44.57 -5.01
N ASP A 54 35.21 -43.69 -5.98
CA ASP A 54 34.91 -42.26 -5.86
C ASP A 54 33.54 -42.11 -5.19
N VAL A 55 33.54 -41.68 -3.92
CA VAL A 55 32.34 -41.16 -3.29
C VAL A 55 32.09 -39.84 -3.98
N ALA A 56 31.24 -39.87 -5.01
CA ALA A 56 30.67 -38.67 -5.58
C ALA A 56 30.14 -37.82 -4.42
N THR A 57 30.78 -36.67 -4.20
CA THR A 57 30.25 -35.62 -3.34
C THR A 57 28.79 -35.41 -3.73
N PRO A 58 27.84 -35.33 -2.78
CA PRO A 58 26.46 -35.06 -3.13
C PRO A 58 26.43 -33.76 -3.91
N ASP A 59 25.99 -33.86 -5.17
CA ASP A 59 25.82 -32.74 -6.09
C ASP A 59 25.08 -31.65 -5.33
N SER A 60 25.75 -30.53 -5.07
CA SER A 60 25.17 -29.42 -4.33
C SER A 60 23.88 -29.03 -5.02
N ALA A 61 22.75 -29.07 -4.29
CA ALA A 61 21.44 -28.73 -4.85
C ALA A 61 21.56 -27.39 -5.61
N PRO A 62 21.00 -27.28 -6.83
CA PRO A 62 21.18 -26.08 -7.65
C PRO A 62 20.70 -24.86 -6.87
N SER A 63 21.59 -23.88 -6.71
CA SER A 63 21.27 -22.62 -6.03
C SER A 63 20.15 -21.89 -6.77
N ALA A 64 19.25 -21.26 -6.02
CA ALA A 64 18.20 -20.44 -6.61
C ALA A 64 18.83 -19.32 -7.48
N PRO A 65 18.28 -19.03 -8.67
CA PRO A 65 18.81 -17.98 -9.52
C PRO A 65 18.60 -16.61 -8.88
N THR A 66 19.52 -15.68 -9.14
CA THR A 66 19.35 -14.27 -8.75
C THR A 66 18.41 -13.59 -9.74
N VAL A 67 17.44 -12.81 -9.24
CA VAL A 67 16.46 -12.10 -10.07
C VAL A 67 16.54 -10.60 -9.79
N THR A 68 16.87 -9.84 -10.83
CA THR A 68 16.86 -8.37 -10.80
C THR A 68 15.59 -7.88 -11.49
N LEU A 69 14.76 -7.16 -10.75
CA LEU A 69 13.52 -6.54 -11.25
C LEU A 69 13.67 -5.01 -11.27
N PRO A 70 12.93 -4.29 -12.14
CA PRO A 70 12.94 -2.85 -12.12
C PRO A 70 12.51 -2.34 -10.75
N ARG A 71 13.25 -1.37 -10.21
CA ARG A 71 12.85 -0.69 -8.98
C ARG A 71 11.59 0.12 -9.26
N THR A 72 10.54 -0.11 -8.47
CA THR A 72 9.25 0.59 -8.60
C THR A 72 8.89 1.44 -7.39
N SER A 73 9.59 1.27 -6.26
CA SER A 73 9.16 1.89 -5.02
C SER A 73 10.27 2.15 -3.99
N ILE A 74 9.95 3.01 -3.02
CA ILE A 74 10.61 3.12 -1.71
C ILE A 74 10.46 1.79 -0.96
N THR A 75 11.47 1.46 -0.17
CA THR A 75 11.50 0.25 0.67
C THR A 75 11.50 0.60 2.16
N ALA A 76 11.30 -0.39 3.04
CA ALA A 76 11.41 -0.22 4.49
C ALA A 76 12.76 0.37 4.93
N ALA A 77 13.85 0.05 4.22
CA ALA A 77 15.18 0.56 4.49
C ALA A 77 15.36 2.05 4.15
N GLU A 78 14.47 2.61 3.34
CA GLU A 78 14.53 3.99 2.85
C GLU A 78 13.40 4.86 3.44
N LEU A 79 12.61 4.31 4.36
CA LEU A 79 11.52 5.01 5.04
C LEU A 79 11.93 5.32 6.48
N ALA A 80 11.81 6.58 6.89
CA ALA A 80 11.95 6.97 8.28
C ALA A 80 10.61 6.98 9.01
N LEU A 81 10.59 6.45 10.22
CA LEU A 81 9.44 6.45 11.11
C LEU A 81 9.59 7.60 12.10
N VAL A 82 8.69 8.57 12.03
CA VAL A 82 8.74 9.79 12.86
C VAL A 82 7.78 9.65 14.03
N VAL A 83 8.30 9.79 15.24
CA VAL A 83 7.61 9.50 16.50
C VAL A 83 7.51 10.77 17.34
N ASN A 84 6.33 11.05 17.89
CA ASN A 84 6.16 12.03 18.95
C ASN A 84 6.19 11.33 20.32
N GLU A 85 7.23 11.58 21.11
CA GLU A 85 7.43 10.94 22.41
C GLU A 85 6.45 11.38 23.49
N GLN A 86 5.78 12.53 23.31
CA GLN A 86 4.74 12.99 24.23
C GLN A 86 3.33 12.51 23.85
N ASP A 87 3.18 11.76 22.74
CA ASP A 87 1.93 11.13 22.34
C ASP A 87 2.00 9.60 22.54
N PRO A 88 1.31 9.04 23.56
CA PRO A 88 1.29 7.61 23.80
C PRO A 88 0.80 6.77 22.60
N GLN A 89 -0.14 7.30 21.80
CA GLN A 89 -0.59 6.62 20.58
C GLN A 89 0.56 6.56 19.57
N SER A 90 1.26 7.67 19.34
CA SER A 90 2.41 7.74 18.43
C SER A 90 3.50 6.76 18.80
N VAL A 91 3.84 6.64 20.09
CA VAL A 91 4.85 5.69 20.57
C VAL A 91 4.42 4.23 20.36
N ALA A 92 3.16 3.91 20.64
CA ALA A 92 2.63 2.56 20.46
C ALA A 92 2.57 2.17 18.97
N VAL A 93 2.03 3.06 18.13
CA VAL A 93 1.98 2.89 16.66
C VAL A 93 3.37 2.74 16.08
N ALA A 94 4.34 3.54 16.54
CA ALA A 94 5.72 3.45 16.07
C ALA A 94 6.31 2.06 16.34
N SER A 95 6.13 1.56 17.56
CA SER A 95 6.62 0.25 17.96
C SER A 95 5.99 -0.86 17.12
N TYR A 96 4.67 -0.78 16.90
CA TYR A 96 3.93 -1.75 16.09
C TYR A 96 4.37 -1.73 14.62
N TYR A 97 4.39 -0.55 14.01
CA TYR A 97 4.73 -0.38 12.59
C TYR A 97 6.17 -0.78 12.31
N GLN A 98 7.11 -0.40 13.19
CA GLN A 98 8.51 -0.81 13.08
C GLN A 98 8.64 -2.33 13.02
N ALA A 99 7.97 -3.04 13.95
CA ALA A 99 8.01 -4.50 14.01
C ALA A 99 7.37 -5.15 12.76
N LYS A 100 6.19 -4.68 12.35
CA LYS A 100 5.43 -5.27 11.23
C LYS A 100 6.06 -5.02 9.87
N ARG A 101 6.64 -3.83 9.65
CA ARG A 101 7.26 -3.44 8.38
C ARG A 101 8.77 -3.60 8.34
N ALA A 102 9.36 -4.15 9.41
CA ALA A 102 10.80 -4.32 9.57
C ALA A 102 11.58 -3.02 9.29
N ILE A 103 11.07 -1.89 9.80
CA ILE A 103 11.75 -0.59 9.65
C ILE A 103 13.06 -0.67 10.45
N PRO A 104 14.24 -0.37 9.85
CA PRO A 104 15.50 -0.39 10.57
C PRO A 104 15.47 0.52 11.80
N ALA A 105 16.09 0.08 12.90
CA ALA A 105 16.16 0.89 14.12
C ALA A 105 16.81 2.26 13.90
N ALA A 106 17.79 2.33 12.99
CA ALA A 106 18.44 3.58 12.59
C ALA A 106 17.50 4.57 11.87
N ASN A 107 16.37 4.10 11.35
CA ASN A 107 15.40 4.92 10.62
C ASN A 107 14.28 5.45 11.52
N VAL A 108 14.30 5.17 12.83
CA VAL A 108 13.31 5.69 13.78
C VAL A 108 13.79 7.02 14.35
N VAL A 109 13.09 8.10 13.99
CA VAL A 109 13.39 9.45 14.48
C VAL A 109 12.37 9.86 15.54
N ARG A 110 12.89 10.22 16.72
CA ARG A 110 12.09 10.62 17.88
C ARG A 110 12.12 12.13 18.05
N LEU A 111 10.93 12.73 18.07
CA LEU A 111 10.69 14.15 18.34
C LEU A 111 9.86 14.25 19.62
N SER A 112 9.98 15.36 20.34
CA SER A 112 9.23 15.57 21.59
C SER A 112 8.51 16.92 21.54
N PHE A 113 7.19 16.89 21.47
CA PHE A 113 6.34 18.08 21.48
C PHE A 113 4.94 17.76 21.98
N ALA A 114 4.29 18.73 22.63
CA ALA A 114 2.95 18.54 23.17
C ALA A 114 1.94 18.20 22.05
N PRO A 115 1.12 17.14 22.19
CA PRO A 115 0.07 16.84 21.22
C PRO A 115 -0.91 18.01 21.10
N ALA A 116 -1.17 18.44 19.88
CA ALA A 116 -2.10 19.53 19.57
C ALA A 116 -2.76 19.27 18.22
N THR A 117 -3.97 19.78 17.99
CA THR A 117 -4.67 19.64 16.70
C THR A 117 -3.90 20.30 15.55
N THR A 118 -3.27 21.43 15.84
CA THR A 118 -2.49 22.24 14.90
C THR A 118 -1.24 22.75 15.58
N ILE A 119 -0.17 22.98 14.82
CA ILE A 119 1.02 23.70 15.29
C ILE A 119 1.29 24.94 14.43
N THR A 120 2.11 25.84 14.96
CA THR A 120 2.55 27.05 14.26
C THR A 120 3.69 26.76 13.29
N PRO A 121 3.93 27.63 12.29
CA PRO A 121 5.10 27.53 11.42
C PRO A 121 6.44 27.54 12.17
N THR A 122 6.52 28.27 13.28
CA THR A 122 7.74 28.34 14.12
C THR A 122 8.00 27.01 14.83
N GLU A 123 6.98 26.40 15.42
CA GLU A 123 7.10 25.07 16.04
C GLU A 123 7.50 24.02 15.01
N LEU A 124 6.88 24.05 13.82
CA LEU A 124 7.29 23.16 12.73
C LEU A 124 8.75 23.38 12.33
N ALA A 125 9.22 24.62 12.19
CA ALA A 125 10.61 24.89 11.80
C ALA A 125 11.62 24.27 12.78
N ALA A 126 11.33 24.33 14.08
CA ALA A 126 12.14 23.67 15.10
C ALA A 126 12.10 22.13 14.96
N LEU A 127 10.91 21.54 14.81
CA LEU A 127 10.76 20.09 14.62
C LEU A 127 11.43 19.59 13.34
N LYS A 128 11.29 20.34 12.24
CA LYS A 128 11.87 19.99 10.95
C LYS A 128 13.40 20.08 10.98
N THR A 129 13.97 21.04 11.71
CA THR A 129 15.43 21.12 11.90
C THR A 129 15.96 19.87 12.61
N GLN A 130 15.29 19.42 13.67
CA GLN A 130 15.67 18.19 14.39
C GLN A 130 15.50 16.95 13.51
N LEU A 131 14.39 16.86 12.78
CA LEU A 131 14.12 15.77 11.86
C LEU A 131 15.19 15.70 10.76
N ASP A 132 15.41 16.79 10.02
CA ASP A 132 16.35 16.81 8.90
C ASP A 132 17.79 16.51 9.34
N ALA A 133 18.18 16.90 10.56
CA ALA A 133 19.49 16.56 11.14
C ALA A 133 19.65 15.07 11.50
N ALA A 134 18.54 14.37 11.76
CA ALA A 134 18.54 12.94 12.09
C ALA A 134 18.47 12.03 10.85
N LEU A 135 18.09 12.56 9.68
CA LEU A 135 17.86 11.77 8.47
C LEU A 135 19.11 11.65 7.60
N GLY A 136 19.49 10.42 7.29
CA GLY A 136 20.55 10.12 6.30
C GLY A 136 20.14 10.39 4.85
N PRO A 137 21.11 10.39 3.92
CA PRO A 137 20.85 10.59 2.50
C PRO A 137 20.02 9.46 1.86
N ASP A 138 20.04 8.26 2.44
CA ASP A 138 19.31 7.09 1.92
C ASP A 138 17.81 7.09 2.29
N ILE A 139 17.38 8.04 3.13
CA ILE A 139 15.95 8.16 3.48
C ILE A 139 15.22 8.93 2.38
N GLU A 140 14.27 8.25 1.77
CA GLU A 140 13.47 8.74 0.64
C GLU A 140 12.04 9.15 1.07
N GLY A 141 11.54 8.71 2.23
CA GLY A 141 10.17 9.02 2.67
C GLY A 141 9.96 9.00 4.17
N LEU A 142 8.82 9.53 4.62
CA LEU A 142 8.47 9.65 6.04
C LEU A 142 7.13 8.96 6.35
N ALA A 143 7.11 8.16 7.41
CA ALA A 143 5.90 7.66 8.06
C ALA A 143 5.69 8.41 9.38
N ILE A 144 4.60 9.18 9.47
CA ILE A 144 4.23 9.92 10.68
C ILE A 144 3.33 9.01 11.54
N THR A 145 3.67 8.85 12.82
CA THR A 145 2.97 7.89 13.70
C THR A 145 1.92 8.51 14.62
N TRP A 146 1.85 9.85 14.71
CA TRP A 146 0.78 10.54 15.42
C TRP A 146 -0.39 10.87 14.48
N THR A 147 -1.58 11.07 15.05
CA THR A 147 -2.76 11.56 14.31
C THR A 147 -2.90 13.08 14.40
N GLN A 148 -2.33 13.70 15.44
CA GLN A 148 -2.32 15.15 15.66
C GLN A 148 -0.93 15.64 16.06
N PRO A 149 -0.43 16.77 15.52
CA PRO A 149 -1.12 17.72 14.66
C PRO A 149 -1.27 17.23 13.21
N HIS A 150 -2.38 17.61 12.57
CA HIS A 150 -2.63 17.33 11.15
C HIS A 150 -2.38 18.56 10.26
N ARG A 151 -2.20 19.74 10.87
CA ARG A 151 -2.13 21.03 10.16
C ARG A 151 -1.09 21.97 10.77
N VAL A 152 -0.43 22.74 9.90
CA VAL A 152 0.50 23.83 10.23
C VAL A 152 0.07 25.07 9.47
N GLY A 153 -0.37 26.13 10.13
CA GLY A 153 -0.84 27.34 9.43
C GLY A 153 -1.92 27.02 8.37
N CYS A 154 -1.65 27.27 7.08
CA CYS A 154 -2.53 26.81 5.98
C CYS A 154 -2.12 25.49 5.30
N MET A 155 -0.99 24.88 5.69
CA MET A 155 -0.50 23.61 5.13
C MET A 155 -0.95 22.41 5.96
N SER A 156 -1.01 21.23 5.34
CA SER A 156 -1.07 19.97 6.10
C SER A 156 0.28 19.65 6.75
N ILE A 157 0.28 18.84 7.81
CA ILE A 157 1.53 18.40 8.44
C ILE A 157 2.40 17.57 7.49
N THR A 158 1.80 16.71 6.66
CA THR A 158 2.52 15.88 5.70
C THR A 158 3.24 16.73 4.66
N SER A 159 2.56 17.76 4.14
CA SER A 159 3.16 18.65 3.14
C SER A 159 4.18 19.60 3.76
N ALA A 160 3.94 20.05 4.99
CA ALA A 160 4.87 20.95 5.67
C ALA A 160 6.16 20.25 6.11
N LEU A 161 6.12 18.96 6.49
CA LEU A 161 7.34 18.17 6.72
C LEU A 161 8.09 17.86 5.41
N THR A 162 7.36 17.64 4.31
CA THR A 162 7.94 17.35 2.99
C THR A 162 8.65 18.57 2.39
N PHE A 163 8.05 19.76 2.43
CA PHE A 163 8.56 20.96 1.74
C PHE A 163 9.07 22.07 2.66
N GLY A 164 8.83 21.99 3.97
CA GLY A 164 8.88 23.16 4.86
C GLY A 164 7.64 24.05 4.71
N TYR A 165 7.39 24.89 5.73
CA TYR A 165 6.29 25.85 5.68
C TYR A 165 6.65 27.05 4.80
N ALA A 166 5.82 27.36 3.80
CA ALA A 166 5.93 28.58 3.02
C ALA A 166 4.61 28.95 2.36
N ASP A 167 4.36 30.26 2.19
CA ASP A 167 3.10 30.79 1.63
C ASP A 167 2.86 30.36 0.18
N LYS A 168 3.90 29.97 -0.57
CA LYS A 168 3.71 29.44 -1.93
C LYS A 168 2.97 28.09 -1.96
N TRP A 169 2.96 27.35 -0.86
CA TRP A 169 2.38 25.99 -0.82
C TRP A 169 0.90 25.97 -0.46
N CYS A 170 0.37 27.01 0.17
CA CYS A 170 -1.04 27.10 0.54
C CYS A 170 -1.58 28.53 0.40
N ASN A 171 -2.84 28.65 -0.02
CA ASN A 171 -3.51 29.92 -0.18
C ASN A 171 -4.12 30.38 1.15
N ASP A 172 -3.36 31.12 1.94
CA ASP A 172 -3.89 31.82 3.11
C ASP A 172 -4.62 33.09 2.69
N LYS A 173 -5.96 33.11 2.78
CA LYS A 173 -6.79 34.28 2.48
C LYS A 173 -6.34 35.54 3.22
N SER A 174 -5.87 35.41 4.46
CA SER A 174 -5.44 36.57 5.26
C SER A 174 -4.21 37.27 4.65
N LYS A 175 -3.44 36.53 3.85
CA LYS A 175 -2.24 37.01 3.17
C LYS A 175 -2.48 37.28 1.68
N SER A 176 -3.24 36.41 1.00
CA SER A 176 -3.48 36.51 -0.44
C SER A 176 -4.61 37.47 -0.81
N GLY A 177 -5.48 37.81 0.15
CA GLY A 177 -6.72 38.55 -0.10
C GLY A 177 -7.78 37.76 -0.88
N GLN A 178 -7.51 36.50 -1.23
CA GLN A 178 -8.38 35.64 -2.04
C GLN A 178 -8.74 34.36 -1.28
N SER A 179 -10.03 34.02 -1.24
CA SER A 179 -10.49 32.77 -0.60
C SER A 179 -10.05 31.50 -1.36
N CYS A 180 -9.76 31.63 -2.66
CA CYS A 180 -9.36 30.56 -3.56
C CYS A 180 -8.13 31.02 -4.35
N GLY A 181 -7.07 30.21 -4.39
CA GLY A 181 -5.84 30.55 -5.09
C GLY A 181 -5.05 29.33 -5.54
N GLN A 182 -4.29 29.52 -6.62
CA GLN A 182 -3.27 28.58 -7.07
C GLN A 182 -2.13 28.49 -6.05
N THR A 183 -1.59 27.29 -5.86
CA THR A 183 -0.40 27.06 -5.04
C THR A 183 0.70 26.40 -5.88
N ALA A 184 1.90 26.29 -5.33
CA ALA A 184 3.06 25.80 -6.06
C ALA A 184 2.93 24.31 -6.44
N PRO A 185 3.33 23.93 -7.67
CA PRO A 185 3.35 22.55 -8.08
C PRO A 185 4.44 21.75 -7.37
N SER A 186 4.14 20.49 -7.04
CA SER A 186 5.12 19.53 -6.55
C SER A 186 6.02 19.06 -7.69
N PRO A 187 7.35 19.04 -7.53
CA PRO A 187 8.26 18.44 -8.52
C PRO A 187 8.06 16.92 -8.64
N TYR A 188 7.41 16.29 -7.67
CA TYR A 188 7.16 14.86 -7.66
C TYR A 188 5.91 14.44 -8.44
N PHE A 189 5.01 15.39 -8.72
CA PHE A 189 3.81 15.12 -9.49
C PHE A 189 4.16 14.51 -10.85
N ALA A 190 3.56 13.36 -11.17
CA ALA A 190 3.80 12.59 -12.39
C ALA A 190 5.27 12.20 -12.67
N SER A 191 6.17 12.27 -11.67
CA SER A 191 7.57 11.92 -11.84
C SER A 191 7.78 10.40 -11.88
N ASP A 192 8.69 9.94 -12.75
CA ASP A 192 9.10 8.53 -12.85
C ASP A 192 10.11 8.12 -11.76
N THR A 193 10.65 9.06 -10.98
CA THR A 193 11.65 8.72 -9.94
C THR A 193 11.08 7.80 -8.86
N THR A 194 11.94 6.89 -8.37
CA THR A 194 11.72 6.06 -7.18
C THR A 194 12.62 6.49 -6.00
N ARG A 195 13.23 7.67 -6.13
CA ARG A 195 14.18 8.28 -5.21
C ARG A 195 13.87 9.79 -5.04
N PRO A 196 12.72 10.16 -4.45
CA PRO A 196 12.28 11.54 -4.35
C PRO A 196 13.25 12.47 -3.60
N PHE A 197 13.99 11.99 -2.60
CA PHE A 197 14.97 12.81 -1.89
C PHE A 197 16.23 12.99 -2.73
N THR A 198 16.76 11.89 -3.28
CA THR A 198 17.95 11.95 -4.13
C THR A 198 17.74 12.85 -5.35
N ASP A 199 16.58 12.75 -6.01
CA ASP A 199 16.35 13.42 -7.29
C ASP A 199 15.69 14.80 -7.15
N HIS A 200 14.84 14.99 -6.14
CA HIS A 200 14.07 16.25 -5.95
C HIS A 200 14.32 16.95 -4.61
N GLY A 201 15.15 16.39 -3.73
CA GLY A 201 15.45 16.97 -2.41
C GLY A 201 14.28 16.95 -1.43
N ILE A 202 13.26 16.13 -1.66
CA ILE A 202 12.06 16.05 -0.81
C ILE A 202 11.87 14.65 -0.24
N ARG A 203 11.29 14.55 0.95
CA ARG A 203 10.87 13.29 1.56
C ARG A 203 9.36 13.28 1.72
N PRO A 204 8.59 12.73 0.76
CA PRO A 204 7.15 12.64 0.88
C PRO A 204 6.75 11.98 2.19
N ALA A 205 5.77 12.57 2.88
CA ALA A 205 5.27 12.09 4.16
C ALA A 205 3.84 11.57 4.07
N MET A 206 3.54 10.49 4.80
CA MET A 206 2.17 9.98 4.99
C MET A 206 1.95 9.65 6.47
N MET A 207 0.73 9.89 6.93
CA MET A 207 0.36 9.75 8.34
C MET A 207 -0.42 8.46 8.58
N LEU A 208 0.06 7.66 9.53
CA LEU A 208 -0.62 6.48 10.07
C LEU A 208 -1.75 6.94 11.01
N ALA A 209 -2.81 7.52 10.42
CA ALA A 209 -3.88 8.19 11.15
C ALA A 209 -4.95 7.22 11.67
N GLY A 210 -5.42 7.44 12.90
CA GLY A 210 -6.49 6.67 13.53
C GLY A 210 -6.99 7.32 14.82
N LEU A 211 -8.23 7.03 15.24
CA LEU A 211 -8.81 7.58 16.48
C LEU A 211 -8.23 6.90 17.73
N SER A 212 -7.73 5.68 17.59
CA SER A 212 -7.08 4.89 18.63
C SER A 212 -5.85 4.15 18.08
N THR A 213 -5.00 3.64 18.97
CA THR A 213 -3.88 2.76 18.58
C THR A 213 -4.39 1.55 17.79
N THR A 214 -5.47 0.92 18.25
CA THR A 214 -6.08 -0.26 17.60
C THR A 214 -6.51 0.03 16.16
N ASP A 215 -7.10 1.21 15.89
CA ASP A 215 -7.51 1.58 14.53
C ASP A 215 -6.29 1.68 13.59
N VAL A 216 -5.18 2.23 14.10
CA VAL A 216 -3.94 2.34 13.35
C VAL A 216 -3.28 0.97 13.15
N GLU A 217 -3.27 0.11 14.16
CA GLU A 217 -2.78 -1.26 14.02
C GLU A 217 -3.58 -2.04 12.95
N ALA A 218 -4.90 -1.90 12.94
CA ALA A 218 -5.77 -2.49 11.93
C ALA A 218 -5.55 -1.90 10.52
N LEU A 219 -5.18 -0.62 10.42
CA LEU A 219 -4.75 -0.01 9.15
C LEU A 219 -3.44 -0.64 8.65
N VAL A 220 -2.46 -0.82 9.55
CA VAL A 220 -1.15 -1.40 9.22
C VAL A 220 -1.27 -2.86 8.81
N ASP A 221 -2.05 -3.66 9.53
CA ASP A 221 -2.27 -5.06 9.17
C ASP A 221 -2.96 -5.20 7.81
N ARG A 222 -3.88 -4.29 7.50
CA ARG A 222 -4.54 -4.24 6.19
C ARG A 222 -3.60 -3.85 5.06
N GLY A 223 -2.71 -2.90 5.29
CA GLY A 223 -1.66 -2.56 4.33
C GLY A 223 -0.69 -3.73 4.10
N LEU A 224 -0.31 -4.43 5.17
CA LEU A 224 0.58 -5.59 5.08
C LEU A 224 -0.08 -6.77 4.36
N ALA A 225 -1.37 -7.01 4.62
CA ALA A 225 -2.15 -8.06 3.95
C ALA A 225 -2.31 -7.84 2.44
N ALA A 226 -2.05 -6.62 1.95
CA ALA A 226 -2.12 -6.31 0.54
C ALA A 226 -0.85 -6.68 -0.23
N GLU A 227 0.31 -6.77 0.43
CA GLU A 227 1.63 -6.85 -0.20
C GLU A 227 1.73 -7.91 -1.29
N ALA A 228 2.02 -7.45 -2.52
CA ALA A 228 2.24 -8.30 -3.68
C ALA A 228 1.15 -9.38 -3.92
N THR A 229 -0.09 -9.10 -3.51
CA THR A 229 -1.22 -10.02 -3.72
C THR A 229 -1.77 -9.96 -5.16
N PHE A 230 -1.50 -8.88 -5.90
CA PHE A 230 -2.05 -8.58 -7.22
C PHE A 230 -3.58 -8.81 -7.26
N PRO A 231 -4.34 -8.09 -6.42
CA PRO A 231 -5.77 -8.35 -6.28
C PRO A 231 -6.49 -7.96 -7.57
N SER A 232 -7.54 -8.72 -7.87
CA SER A 232 -8.60 -8.31 -8.79
C SER A 232 -9.75 -7.71 -7.98
N GLY A 233 -10.46 -6.75 -8.54
CA GLY A 233 -11.56 -6.10 -7.81
C GLY A 233 -12.20 -4.95 -8.57
N LEU A 234 -13.09 -4.25 -7.87
CA LEU A 234 -13.92 -3.19 -8.42
C LEU A 234 -13.36 -1.81 -8.08
N GLY A 235 -13.46 -0.90 -9.04
CA GLY A 235 -13.25 0.53 -8.82
C GLY A 235 -14.49 1.34 -9.18
N TYR A 236 -14.88 2.25 -8.30
CA TYR A 236 -16.05 3.11 -8.48
C TYR A 236 -15.62 4.58 -8.54
N LEU A 237 -15.84 5.18 -9.70
CA LEU A 237 -15.48 6.55 -10.01
C LEU A 237 -16.80 7.31 -10.18
N VAL A 238 -17.25 7.94 -9.10
CA VAL A 238 -18.65 8.39 -8.95
C VAL A 238 -18.76 9.88 -9.26
N ARG A 239 -19.59 10.21 -10.26
CA ARG A 239 -20.05 11.57 -10.54
C ARG A 239 -21.40 11.77 -9.86
N THR A 240 -21.54 12.87 -9.13
CA THR A 240 -22.70 13.11 -8.27
C THR A 240 -23.56 14.25 -8.80
N THR A 241 -24.71 14.48 -8.16
CA THR A 241 -25.52 15.68 -8.39
C THR A 241 -24.83 16.98 -7.96
N ASP A 242 -23.74 16.92 -7.17
CA ASP A 242 -22.91 18.08 -6.83
C ASP A 242 -21.94 18.39 -7.97
N THR A 243 -22.34 19.33 -8.82
CA THR A 243 -21.55 19.74 -9.99
C THR A 243 -20.23 20.41 -9.62
N ALA A 244 -20.19 21.15 -8.50
CA ALA A 244 -19.00 21.86 -8.05
C ALA A 244 -17.92 20.88 -7.57
N ARG A 245 -18.31 19.76 -6.95
CA ARG A 245 -17.39 18.71 -6.48
C ARG A 245 -17.16 17.58 -7.49
N SER A 246 -17.90 17.55 -8.60
CA SER A 246 -17.75 16.56 -9.68
C SER A 246 -16.77 16.99 -10.80
N VAL A 247 -15.98 18.04 -10.59
CA VAL A 247 -15.01 18.56 -11.59
C VAL A 247 -13.91 17.57 -11.99
N ARG A 248 -13.70 16.49 -11.22
CA ARG A 248 -12.74 15.42 -11.55
C ARG A 248 -13.26 14.40 -12.56
N HIS A 249 -14.55 14.43 -12.91
CA HIS A 249 -15.20 13.41 -13.74
C HIS A 249 -14.49 13.13 -15.07
N THR A 250 -13.90 14.13 -15.74
CA THR A 250 -13.14 13.89 -16.98
C THR A 250 -11.92 12.99 -16.75
N TYR A 251 -11.21 13.15 -15.63
CA TYR A 251 -10.10 12.28 -15.27
C TYR A 251 -10.56 10.89 -14.87
N PHE A 252 -11.77 10.77 -14.31
CA PHE A 252 -12.37 9.48 -14.02
C PHE A 252 -12.58 8.67 -15.29
N GLN A 253 -13.15 9.28 -16.34
CA GLN A 253 -13.33 8.63 -17.63
C GLN A 253 -11.99 8.18 -18.22
N GLN A 254 -11.00 9.08 -18.24
CA GLN A 254 -9.65 8.75 -18.70
C GLN A 254 -9.01 7.60 -17.92
N THR A 255 -9.33 7.47 -16.63
CA THR A 255 -8.79 6.38 -15.81
C THR A 255 -9.42 5.05 -16.21
N VAL A 256 -10.74 4.99 -16.41
CA VAL A 256 -11.42 3.78 -16.87
C VAL A 256 -10.86 3.32 -18.22
N ASP A 257 -10.65 4.24 -19.15
CA ASP A 257 -10.15 3.93 -20.50
C ASP A 257 -8.70 3.36 -20.52
N LEU A 258 -7.93 3.53 -19.43
CA LEU A 258 -6.55 3.03 -19.30
C LEU A 258 -6.44 1.58 -18.82
N PHE A 259 -7.50 1.01 -18.26
CA PHE A 259 -7.49 -0.30 -17.63
C PHE A 259 -8.46 -1.25 -18.33
N ASP A 260 -7.90 -2.26 -18.99
CA ASP A 260 -8.68 -3.40 -19.47
C ASP A 260 -8.87 -4.38 -18.30
N PRO A 261 -10.12 -4.72 -17.91
CA PRO A 261 -10.37 -5.60 -16.78
C PRO A 261 -9.82 -7.02 -16.97
N LEU A 262 -9.72 -7.52 -18.20
CA LEU A 262 -9.20 -8.87 -18.47
C LEU A 262 -7.68 -8.95 -18.28
N GLU A 263 -6.98 -7.86 -18.59
CA GLU A 263 -5.52 -7.78 -18.51
C GLU A 263 -5.05 -7.32 -17.13
N SER A 264 -5.76 -6.37 -16.52
CA SER A 264 -5.40 -5.77 -15.24
C SER A 264 -6.03 -6.46 -14.02
N GLY A 265 -7.15 -7.15 -14.20
CA GLY A 265 -7.99 -7.63 -13.10
C GLY A 265 -8.80 -6.52 -12.39
N LEU A 266 -8.78 -5.29 -12.92
CA LEU A 266 -9.50 -4.14 -12.36
C LEU A 266 -10.71 -3.79 -13.22
N ASP A 267 -11.91 -3.98 -12.67
CA ASP A 267 -13.16 -3.52 -13.29
C ASP A 267 -13.49 -2.12 -12.73
N LEU A 268 -13.05 -1.10 -13.46
CA LEU A 268 -13.27 0.31 -13.12
C LEU A 268 -14.56 0.81 -13.78
N ARG A 269 -15.46 1.40 -12.98
CA ARG A 269 -16.79 1.81 -13.40
C ARG A 269 -17.02 3.28 -13.14
N ILE A 270 -17.54 3.98 -14.16
CA ILE A 270 -18.18 5.28 -13.95
C ILE A 270 -19.58 5.04 -13.40
N VAL A 271 -19.89 5.65 -12.27
CA VAL A 271 -21.26 5.75 -11.75
C VAL A 271 -21.69 7.20 -11.93
N ASP A 272 -22.53 7.48 -12.92
CA ASP A 272 -23.01 8.83 -13.19
C ASP A 272 -24.41 9.04 -12.58
N ASN A 273 -24.43 9.70 -11.42
CA ASN A 273 -25.65 10.09 -10.72
C ASN A 273 -25.99 11.57 -10.93
N SER A 274 -25.33 12.27 -11.87
CA SER A 274 -25.48 13.73 -12.03
C SER A 274 -26.89 14.17 -12.43
N ALA A 275 -27.69 13.29 -13.04
CA ALA A 275 -29.09 13.51 -13.38
C ALA A 275 -30.07 12.79 -12.42
N GLY A 276 -29.57 12.11 -11.38
CA GLY A 276 -30.34 11.31 -10.44
C GLY A 276 -30.79 12.08 -9.19
N ALA A 277 -31.29 11.36 -8.19
CA ALA A 277 -31.60 11.94 -6.89
C ALA A 277 -30.32 12.07 -6.05
N ALA A 278 -30.22 13.14 -5.25
CA ALA A 278 -29.06 13.35 -4.39
C ALA A 278 -28.85 12.21 -3.37
N ALA A 279 -29.93 11.53 -2.99
CA ALA A 279 -29.92 10.36 -2.11
C ALA A 279 -29.27 9.12 -2.75
N ASP A 280 -28.95 9.13 -4.04
CA ASP A 280 -28.32 8.01 -4.76
C ASP A 280 -26.83 8.26 -5.06
N ASN A 281 -26.23 9.35 -4.56
CA ASN A 281 -24.84 9.75 -4.85
C ASN A 281 -23.74 8.85 -4.24
N HIS A 282 -24.09 7.67 -3.74
CA HIS A 282 -23.16 6.70 -3.13
C HIS A 282 -23.21 5.35 -3.85
N ILE A 283 -22.20 4.52 -3.60
CA ILE A 283 -22.32 3.07 -3.80
C ILE A 283 -22.69 2.41 -2.47
N SER A 284 -23.45 1.32 -2.52
CA SER A 284 -23.86 0.61 -1.31
C SER A 284 -23.86 -0.90 -1.53
N GLY A 285 -23.45 -1.67 -0.52
CA GLY A 285 -23.39 -3.12 -0.59
C GLY A 285 -22.33 -3.67 -1.57
N ALA A 286 -21.47 -2.80 -2.12
CA ALA A 286 -20.44 -3.20 -3.06
C ALA A 286 -19.40 -4.09 -2.36
N LYS A 287 -18.93 -5.12 -3.07
CA LYS A 287 -17.90 -6.07 -2.61
C LYS A 287 -16.63 -5.89 -3.42
N ASP A 288 -15.53 -6.37 -2.86
CA ASP A 288 -14.22 -6.38 -3.52
C ASP A 288 -13.76 -5.00 -4.01
N VAL A 289 -14.09 -3.95 -3.25
CA VAL A 289 -13.80 -2.56 -3.63
C VAL A 289 -12.30 -2.28 -3.40
N LEU A 290 -11.59 -1.96 -4.48
CA LEU A 290 -10.20 -1.48 -4.45
C LEU A 290 -10.09 0.03 -4.61
N PHE A 291 -11.03 0.65 -5.32
CA PHE A 291 -10.99 2.08 -5.61
C PHE A 291 -12.36 2.71 -5.42
N TYR A 292 -12.43 3.82 -4.68
CA TYR A 292 -13.66 4.62 -4.61
C TYR A 292 -13.34 6.12 -4.58
N PHE A 293 -13.62 6.80 -5.69
CA PHE A 293 -13.44 8.25 -5.81
C PHE A 293 -14.77 8.94 -6.07
N THR A 294 -15.05 10.01 -5.34
CA THR A 294 -16.31 10.76 -5.47
C THR A 294 -16.11 12.26 -5.23
N GLY A 295 -17.20 13.03 -5.32
CA GLY A 295 -17.27 14.44 -4.95
C GLY A 295 -18.56 14.71 -4.17
N LEU A 296 -18.47 14.68 -2.85
CA LEU A 296 -19.57 15.03 -1.94
C LEU A 296 -19.02 15.73 -0.71
N ALA A 297 -19.84 16.59 -0.13
CA ALA A 297 -19.56 17.18 1.18
C ALA A 297 -19.63 16.15 2.30
N GLN A 298 -20.68 15.34 2.25
CA GLN A 298 -21.01 14.33 3.25
C GLN A 298 -21.10 12.98 2.55
N LEU A 299 -20.38 12.02 3.09
CA LEU A 299 -20.40 10.65 2.60
C LEU A 299 -21.40 9.84 3.43
N ASP A 300 -22.07 8.90 2.77
CA ASP A 300 -23.02 8.01 3.40
C ASP A 300 -22.73 6.56 2.97
N LYS A 301 -23.18 5.59 3.78
CA LYS A 301 -23.13 4.15 3.50
C LYS A 301 -21.74 3.55 3.23
N LEU A 302 -20.68 4.20 3.69
CA LEU A 302 -19.30 3.70 3.51
C LEU A 302 -19.13 2.30 4.10
N ASP A 303 -19.69 2.07 5.28
CA ASP A 303 -19.67 0.83 6.06
C ASP A 303 -20.51 -0.31 5.45
N THR A 304 -21.37 -0.01 4.49
CA THR A 304 -22.15 -1.05 3.78
C THR A 304 -21.32 -1.78 2.72
N ASN A 305 -20.20 -1.19 2.31
CA ASN A 305 -19.31 -1.75 1.30
C ASN A 305 -18.23 -2.62 1.96
N THR A 306 -17.58 -3.49 1.17
CA THR A 306 -16.44 -4.29 1.62
C THR A 306 -15.24 -3.96 0.75
N TYR A 307 -14.19 -3.46 1.40
CA TYR A 307 -12.95 -3.03 0.77
C TYR A 307 -11.87 -4.10 0.89
N LEU A 308 -11.10 -4.32 -0.17
CA LEU A 308 -9.97 -5.25 -0.14
C LEU A 308 -8.75 -4.61 0.55
N PRO A 309 -7.87 -5.42 1.16
CA PRO A 309 -6.52 -4.97 1.51
C PRO A 309 -5.85 -4.23 0.35
N GLY A 310 -5.28 -3.06 0.64
CA GLY A 310 -4.68 -2.20 -0.37
C GLY A 310 -5.65 -1.22 -1.04
N ALA A 311 -6.95 -1.29 -0.77
CA ALA A 311 -7.93 -0.36 -1.34
C ALA A 311 -7.64 1.09 -0.99
N VAL A 312 -7.97 2.02 -1.88
CA VAL A 312 -7.84 3.47 -1.64
C VAL A 312 -9.13 4.19 -2.02
N ALA A 313 -9.47 5.22 -1.26
CA ALA A 313 -10.65 6.02 -1.53
C ALA A 313 -10.45 7.47 -1.11
N ASP A 314 -11.04 8.40 -1.86
CA ASP A 314 -11.11 9.79 -1.46
C ASP A 314 -12.33 10.51 -2.03
N HIS A 315 -12.53 11.72 -1.54
CA HIS A 315 -13.60 12.58 -2.02
C HIS A 315 -13.12 14.01 -2.14
N LEU A 316 -13.58 14.68 -3.20
CA LEU A 316 -13.33 16.10 -3.39
C LEU A 316 -14.28 16.87 -2.47
N THR A 317 -13.74 17.39 -1.37
CA THR A 317 -14.45 18.35 -0.53
C THR A 317 -13.50 19.27 0.22
N SER A 318 -14.04 20.37 0.71
CA SER A 318 -13.36 21.28 1.62
C SER A 318 -13.15 20.62 2.97
N PHE A 319 -12.02 20.90 3.63
CA PHE A 319 -11.78 20.47 5.02
C PHE A 319 -11.81 18.97 5.27
N GLY A 320 -11.84 18.12 4.22
CA GLY A 320 -11.83 16.67 4.38
C GLY A 320 -10.59 16.15 5.12
N GLY A 321 -9.52 16.93 5.21
CA GLY A 321 -8.31 16.62 5.99
C GLY A 321 -8.36 17.00 7.47
N GLN A 322 -9.51 17.45 8.00
CA GLN A 322 -9.68 17.69 9.43
C GLN A 322 -9.99 16.36 10.13
N ILE A 323 -8.96 15.76 10.76
CA ILE A 323 -8.97 14.32 11.09
C ILE A 323 -9.68 13.96 12.40
N LYS A 324 -9.68 14.83 13.42
CA LYS A 324 -10.28 14.47 14.73
C LYS A 324 -11.74 14.87 14.87
N ASP A 325 -12.19 15.85 14.10
CA ASP A 325 -13.59 16.24 14.06
C ASP A 325 -14.19 15.67 12.79
N ALA A 326 -14.75 14.47 12.90
CA ALA A 326 -15.27 13.69 11.77
C ALA A 326 -16.28 14.42 10.87
N ASN A 327 -16.80 15.57 11.33
CA ASN A 327 -17.65 16.49 10.59
C ASN A 327 -17.30 17.99 10.86
N ALA A 328 -16.07 18.35 11.26
CA ALA A 328 -15.76 19.77 11.44
C ALA A 328 -15.99 20.53 10.13
N GLY A 329 -16.72 21.64 10.22
CA GLY A 329 -17.14 22.41 9.04
C GLY A 329 -18.24 21.76 8.19
N GLY A 330 -18.87 20.68 8.67
CA GLY A 330 -19.99 20.01 7.98
C GLY A 330 -19.57 19.05 6.86
N GLN A 331 -18.27 18.73 6.76
CA GLN A 331 -17.67 17.91 5.71
C GLN A 331 -17.15 16.60 6.30
N THR A 332 -17.31 15.48 5.61
CA THR A 332 -16.80 14.20 6.09
C THR A 332 -15.27 14.17 6.07
N SER A 333 -14.66 13.73 7.17
CA SER A 333 -13.21 13.56 7.23
C SER A 333 -12.71 12.40 6.37
N CYS A 334 -11.54 12.51 5.76
CA CYS A 334 -10.88 11.44 5.04
C CYS A 334 -10.51 10.26 5.96
N LEU A 335 -10.45 10.47 7.27
CA LEU A 335 -10.28 9.39 8.24
C LEU A 335 -11.42 8.35 8.17
N ARG A 336 -12.64 8.78 7.80
CA ARG A 336 -13.82 7.90 7.70
C ARG A 336 -13.65 6.81 6.64
N TRP A 337 -12.83 7.06 5.64
CA TRP A 337 -12.42 6.04 4.67
C TRP A 337 -11.57 4.95 5.35
N LEU A 338 -10.61 5.33 6.18
CA LEU A 338 -9.77 4.35 6.90
C LEU A 338 -10.58 3.50 7.88
N GLU A 339 -11.55 4.12 8.58
CA GLU A 339 -12.50 3.45 9.48
C GLU A 339 -13.41 2.48 8.72
N ALA A 340 -13.82 2.82 7.50
CA ALA A 340 -14.62 1.96 6.63
C ALA A 340 -13.82 0.77 6.04
N GLY A 341 -12.49 0.77 6.17
CA GLY A 341 -11.64 -0.34 5.75
C GLY A 341 -10.77 -0.09 4.51
N VAL A 342 -10.58 1.14 4.04
CA VAL A 342 -9.57 1.40 2.98
C VAL A 342 -8.18 1.66 3.53
N THR A 343 -7.14 1.28 2.80
CA THR A 343 -5.74 1.34 3.23
C THR A 343 -5.11 2.73 3.10
N GLY A 344 -5.73 3.63 2.34
CA GLY A 344 -5.34 5.03 2.29
C GLY A 344 -6.41 5.97 1.79
N SER A 345 -6.23 7.23 2.13
CA SER A 345 -7.09 8.33 1.73
C SER A 345 -6.34 9.67 1.69
N TYR A 346 -7.03 10.68 1.19
CA TYR A 346 -6.54 12.04 1.04
C TYR A 346 -7.65 13.04 1.40
N GLY A 347 -7.27 14.17 1.99
CA GLY A 347 -8.18 15.28 2.25
C GLY A 347 -7.45 16.62 2.35
N THR A 348 -8.19 17.73 2.28
CA THR A 348 -7.62 19.08 2.38
C THR A 348 -7.83 19.64 3.79
N VAL A 349 -6.80 20.22 4.42
CA VAL A 349 -6.89 20.71 5.81
C VAL A 349 -7.46 22.13 5.91
N VAL A 350 -7.59 22.81 4.78
CA VAL A 350 -8.19 24.13 4.57
C VAL A 350 -9.11 24.10 3.36
N GLU A 351 -9.85 25.19 3.12
CA GLU A 351 -10.68 25.38 1.94
C GLU A 351 -9.82 25.31 0.65
N PRO A 352 -9.99 24.29 -0.20
CA PRO A 352 -9.22 24.14 -1.42
C PRO A 352 -9.92 24.76 -2.63
N CYS A 353 -11.22 25.06 -2.52
CA CYS A 353 -12.13 25.25 -3.65
C CYS A 353 -12.10 24.01 -4.57
N ASN A 354 -12.71 24.08 -5.76
CA ASN A 354 -12.76 22.92 -6.66
C ASN A 354 -11.59 22.88 -7.66
N PHE A 355 -10.40 23.33 -7.25
CA PHE A 355 -9.19 23.16 -8.06
C PHE A 355 -8.78 21.69 -8.10
N VAL A 356 -8.95 21.05 -9.25
CA VAL A 356 -8.57 19.63 -9.47
C VAL A 356 -7.12 19.34 -9.11
N GLN A 357 -6.24 20.35 -9.24
CA GLN A 357 -4.82 20.25 -8.93
C GLN A 357 -4.53 19.97 -7.46
N LYS A 358 -5.45 20.33 -6.56
CA LYS A 358 -5.37 20.11 -5.11
C LYS A 358 -5.95 18.77 -4.68
N PHE A 359 -6.26 17.87 -5.62
CA PHE A 359 -6.79 16.54 -5.34
C PHE A 359 -6.04 15.49 -6.18
N PRO A 360 -6.11 14.20 -5.79
CA PRO A 360 -5.51 13.13 -6.56
C PRO A 360 -6.10 13.05 -7.97
N PHE A 361 -5.23 13.08 -8.97
CA PHE A 361 -5.55 12.68 -10.34
C PHE A 361 -5.58 11.17 -10.38
N THR A 362 -6.77 10.58 -10.56
CA THR A 362 -6.96 9.12 -10.56
C THR A 362 -6.13 8.41 -11.63
N VAL A 363 -5.89 9.07 -12.76
CA VAL A 363 -5.00 8.58 -13.81
C VAL A 363 -3.60 8.32 -13.27
N GLU A 364 -3.01 9.27 -12.54
CA GLU A 364 -1.68 9.10 -11.94
C GLU A 364 -1.73 8.10 -10.79
N LEU A 365 -2.65 8.29 -9.83
CA LEU A 365 -2.72 7.46 -8.62
C LEU A 365 -2.81 5.96 -8.97
N LEU A 366 -3.79 5.57 -9.79
CA LEU A 366 -3.99 4.17 -10.16
C LEU A 366 -2.83 3.65 -11.02
N SER A 367 -2.32 4.47 -11.95
CA SER A 367 -1.18 4.10 -12.80
C SER A 367 0.08 3.78 -12.00
N ARG A 368 0.41 4.60 -10.99
CA ARG A 368 1.60 4.40 -10.15
C ARG A 368 1.41 3.23 -9.20
N TYR A 369 0.26 3.16 -8.55
CA TYR A 369 -0.01 2.13 -7.56
C TYR A 369 -0.10 0.73 -8.20
N PHE A 370 -0.81 0.61 -9.33
CA PHE A 370 -0.84 -0.62 -10.12
C PHE A 370 0.54 -0.97 -10.68
N GLY A 371 1.35 0.04 -11.05
CA GLY A 371 2.73 -0.16 -11.51
C GLY A 371 3.72 -0.59 -10.42
N GLY A 372 3.25 -0.82 -9.18
CA GLY A 372 4.07 -1.31 -8.08
C GLY A 372 4.76 -0.22 -7.27
N ALA A 373 4.33 1.04 -7.36
CA ALA A 373 4.74 2.07 -6.39
C ALA A 373 4.11 1.80 -5.03
N THR A 374 4.75 2.25 -3.95
CA THR A 374 4.09 2.27 -2.63
C THR A 374 2.93 3.26 -2.61
N LEU A 375 2.01 3.09 -1.67
CA LEU A 375 0.88 3.99 -1.48
C LEU A 375 1.32 5.44 -1.24
N LEU A 376 2.40 5.64 -0.47
CA LEU A 376 3.03 6.94 -0.26
C LEU A 376 3.38 7.61 -1.60
N GLU A 377 4.13 6.92 -2.45
CA GLU A 377 4.60 7.46 -3.72
C GLU A 377 3.46 7.67 -4.70
N ALA A 378 2.50 6.74 -4.77
CA ALA A 378 1.38 6.81 -5.70
C ALA A 378 0.49 8.03 -5.41
N TYR A 379 0.18 8.29 -4.14
CA TYR A 379 -0.57 9.48 -3.75
C TYR A 379 0.20 10.77 -4.02
N TRP A 380 1.46 10.84 -3.62
CA TRP A 380 2.26 12.05 -3.78
C TRP A 380 2.54 12.40 -5.25
N LYS A 381 2.70 11.40 -6.13
CA LYS A 381 2.80 11.58 -7.58
C LYS A 381 1.48 12.00 -8.21
N SER A 382 0.35 11.84 -7.52
CA SER A 382 -0.99 12.10 -8.06
C SER A 382 -1.55 13.49 -7.72
N VAL A 383 -0.96 14.26 -6.80
CA VAL A 383 -1.47 15.58 -6.41
C VAL A 383 -0.52 16.67 -6.89
N ARG A 384 -1.00 17.53 -7.79
CA ARG A 384 -0.15 18.57 -8.40
C ARG A 384 0.16 19.69 -7.42
N TRP A 385 -0.80 20.12 -6.61
CA TRP A 385 -0.73 21.22 -5.64
C TRP A 385 -0.97 20.72 -4.20
N PRO A 386 -0.04 19.94 -3.62
CA PRO A 386 -0.30 19.18 -2.40
C PRO A 386 -0.23 19.96 -1.09
N GLY A 387 0.17 21.24 -1.09
CA GLY A 387 0.53 21.93 0.16
C GLY A 387 -0.59 22.00 1.21
N GLU A 388 -1.85 22.06 0.79
CA GLU A 388 -3.05 22.07 1.65
C GLU A 388 -3.61 20.66 1.93
N GLY A 389 -3.01 19.62 1.35
CA GLY A 389 -3.50 18.25 1.35
C GLY A 389 -2.80 17.35 2.35
N ILE A 390 -3.56 16.60 3.13
CA ILE A 390 -3.03 15.56 4.02
C ILE A 390 -3.16 14.17 3.40
N PHE A 391 -2.08 13.40 3.49
CA PHE A 391 -2.00 12.02 3.02
C PHE A 391 -2.04 11.07 4.21
N ILE A 392 -3.03 10.18 4.26
CA ILE A 392 -3.20 9.23 5.35
C ILE A 392 -3.31 7.80 4.83
N GLY A 393 -2.79 6.84 5.58
CA GLY A 393 -2.79 5.43 5.18
C GLY A 393 -1.52 4.71 5.62
N ASP A 394 -1.35 3.48 5.15
CA ASP A 394 -0.10 2.73 5.30
C ASP A 394 0.89 3.14 4.19
N PRO A 395 2.01 3.83 4.52
CA PRO A 395 2.94 4.35 3.53
C PRO A 395 3.54 3.28 2.61
N LEU A 396 3.75 2.06 3.09
CA LEU A 396 4.44 0.99 2.35
C LEU A 396 3.50 0.00 1.66
N ALA A 397 2.18 0.12 1.85
CA ALA A 397 1.22 -0.74 1.16
C ALA A 397 1.51 -0.75 -0.35
N ARG A 398 1.67 -1.95 -0.91
CA ARG A 398 2.06 -2.15 -2.32
C ARG A 398 1.46 -3.44 -2.91
N PRO A 399 0.17 -3.42 -3.31
CA PRO A 399 -0.54 -4.63 -3.71
C PRO A 399 -0.04 -5.27 -5.00
N TRP A 400 0.48 -4.45 -5.91
CA TRP A 400 1.00 -4.89 -7.22
C TRP A 400 2.55 -4.80 -7.28
N GLY A 401 3.23 -4.99 -6.15
CA GLY A 401 4.70 -5.07 -6.13
C GLY A 401 5.21 -6.33 -6.80
N SER A 402 6.19 -6.20 -7.71
CA SER A 402 6.78 -7.34 -8.42
C SER A 402 7.42 -8.37 -7.45
N THR A 403 7.25 -9.65 -7.75
CA THR A 403 7.79 -10.76 -6.94
C THR A 403 8.41 -11.85 -7.81
N SER A 404 9.31 -12.62 -7.21
CA SER A 404 9.87 -13.84 -7.81
C SER A 404 9.91 -14.98 -6.80
N SER A 405 9.66 -16.21 -7.26
CA SER A 405 9.81 -17.43 -6.47
C SER A 405 10.48 -18.52 -7.31
N TYR A 406 11.24 -19.39 -6.63
CA TYR A 406 11.95 -20.51 -7.26
C TYR A 406 11.58 -21.82 -6.55
N ASP A 407 11.11 -22.79 -7.32
CA ASP A 407 10.94 -24.17 -6.88
C ASP A 407 12.16 -24.99 -7.31
N ALA A 408 12.96 -25.41 -6.33
CA ALA A 408 14.17 -26.19 -6.56
C ALA A 408 13.90 -27.61 -7.08
N GLY A 409 12.77 -28.22 -6.72
CA GLY A 409 12.41 -29.58 -7.14
C GLY A 409 12.08 -29.64 -8.62
N SER A 410 11.27 -28.70 -9.10
CA SER A 410 10.92 -28.58 -10.53
C SER A 410 11.88 -27.69 -11.33
N ARG A 411 12.85 -27.06 -10.66
CA ARG A 411 13.73 -26.02 -11.21
C ARG A 411 12.93 -24.94 -11.94
N THR A 412 11.84 -24.46 -11.35
CA THR A 412 10.94 -23.49 -11.98
C THR A 412 11.07 -22.13 -11.32
N LEU A 413 11.39 -21.11 -12.11
CA LEU A 413 11.35 -19.71 -11.70
C LEU A 413 10.01 -19.09 -12.13
N THR A 414 9.29 -18.48 -11.20
CA THR A 414 8.08 -17.70 -11.46
C THR A 414 8.34 -16.24 -11.11
N ILE A 415 8.10 -15.31 -12.03
CA ILE A 415 8.15 -13.86 -11.81
C ILE A 415 6.77 -13.30 -12.07
N LYS A 416 6.16 -12.63 -11.09
CA LYS A 416 4.87 -11.95 -11.24
C LYS A 416 5.07 -10.44 -11.11
N THR A 417 4.55 -9.67 -12.07
CA THR A 417 4.82 -8.22 -12.15
C THR A 417 3.70 -7.46 -12.86
N SER A 418 3.57 -6.18 -12.55
CA SER A 418 2.65 -5.22 -13.19
C SER A 418 3.37 -3.95 -13.65
N VAL A 419 4.71 -3.92 -13.56
CA VAL A 419 5.55 -2.75 -13.85
C VAL A 419 5.47 -2.28 -15.30
N MET A 420 5.01 -3.15 -16.20
CA MET A 420 5.09 -2.90 -17.63
C MET A 420 4.07 -1.85 -18.08
N ARG A 421 4.57 -0.81 -18.75
CA ARG A 421 3.76 0.30 -19.25
C ARG A 421 3.29 0.04 -20.70
N PRO A 422 2.04 0.40 -21.04
CA PRO A 422 1.56 0.34 -22.42
C PRO A 422 2.49 1.08 -23.39
N GLY A 423 2.75 0.47 -24.56
CA GLY A 423 3.60 1.06 -25.60
C GLY A 423 5.11 1.03 -25.31
N LYS A 424 5.53 0.42 -24.19
CA LYS A 424 6.94 0.13 -23.89
C LYS A 424 7.22 -1.35 -24.13
N THR A 425 8.47 -1.68 -24.42
CA THR A 425 8.92 -3.07 -24.58
C THR A 425 9.78 -3.47 -23.40
N TYR A 426 9.54 -4.64 -22.84
CA TYR A 426 10.28 -5.22 -21.74
C TYR A 426 10.86 -6.56 -22.16
N GLU A 427 12.11 -6.81 -21.79
CA GLU A 427 12.80 -8.06 -22.05
C GLU A 427 13.12 -8.74 -20.70
N LEU A 428 12.73 -10.00 -20.56
CA LEU A 428 13.30 -10.89 -19.53
C LEU A 428 14.56 -11.50 -20.13
N ARG A 429 15.69 -11.26 -19.49
CA ARG A 429 17.01 -11.72 -19.92
C ARG A 429 17.54 -12.70 -18.90
N ALA A 430 18.33 -13.65 -19.35
CA ALA A 430 18.98 -14.64 -18.51
C ALA A 430 20.44 -14.84 -18.91
N ARG A 431 21.28 -15.26 -17.95
CA ARG A 431 22.67 -15.68 -18.21
C ARG A 431 23.14 -16.71 -17.20
N VAL A 432 24.13 -17.49 -17.60
CA VAL A 432 25.02 -18.17 -16.65
C VAL A 432 25.97 -17.16 -16.02
N ALA A 433 26.46 -17.43 -14.81
CA ALA A 433 27.35 -16.53 -14.08
C ALA A 433 28.58 -16.15 -14.94
N GLY A 434 28.81 -14.85 -15.12
CA GLY A 434 29.90 -14.32 -15.95
C GLY A 434 29.68 -14.43 -17.47
N GLY A 435 28.57 -15.03 -17.92
CA GLY A 435 28.21 -15.16 -19.33
C GLY A 435 27.52 -13.92 -19.93
N ALA A 436 27.24 -14.00 -21.24
CA ALA A 436 26.48 -12.99 -21.95
C ALA A 436 24.97 -13.12 -21.67
N TRP A 437 24.29 -11.98 -21.53
CA TRP A 437 22.84 -11.91 -21.39
C TRP A 437 22.11 -12.32 -22.67
N GLN A 438 21.15 -13.23 -22.54
CA GLN A 438 20.26 -13.68 -23.61
C GLN A 438 18.82 -13.30 -23.30
N VAL A 439 18.06 -12.86 -24.31
CA VAL A 439 16.63 -12.60 -24.14
C VAL A 439 15.88 -13.93 -24.12
N VAL A 440 15.17 -14.20 -23.03
CA VAL A 440 14.36 -15.43 -22.87
C VAL A 440 12.86 -15.16 -23.02
N ALA A 441 12.41 -13.92 -22.80
CA ALA A 441 11.07 -13.48 -23.15
C ALA A 441 11.06 -11.98 -23.47
N SER A 442 10.07 -11.55 -24.25
CA SER A 442 9.83 -10.13 -24.56
C SER A 442 8.33 -9.84 -24.50
N GLU A 443 7.97 -8.68 -23.96
CA GLU A 443 6.59 -8.23 -23.80
C GLU A 443 6.45 -6.76 -24.20
N SER A 444 5.44 -6.46 -25.01
CA SER A 444 5.08 -5.08 -25.38
C SER A 444 3.58 -4.89 -25.14
N PRO A 445 3.16 -4.65 -23.89
CA PRO A 445 1.73 -4.60 -23.57
C PRO A 445 1.04 -3.42 -24.26
N LEU A 446 -0.19 -3.64 -24.71
CA LEU A 446 -1.06 -2.60 -25.28
C LEU A 446 -1.92 -1.92 -24.20
N SER A 447 -2.12 -2.58 -23.07
CA SER A 447 -2.88 -2.10 -21.91
C SER A 447 -2.12 -2.42 -20.61
N ARG A 448 -2.55 -1.83 -19.49
CA ARG A 448 -1.96 -2.17 -18.18
C ARG A 448 -2.33 -3.61 -17.83
N LYS A 449 -1.33 -4.44 -17.52
CA LYS A 449 -1.55 -5.85 -17.24
C LYS A 449 -0.69 -6.41 -16.12
N VAL A 450 -1.19 -7.45 -15.46
CA VAL A 450 -0.37 -8.32 -14.61
C VAL A 450 0.22 -9.43 -15.48
N ARG A 451 1.54 -9.63 -15.41
CA ARG A 451 2.24 -10.68 -16.15
C ARG A 451 2.92 -11.64 -15.20
N THR A 452 2.79 -12.91 -15.53
CA THR A 452 3.56 -13.99 -14.93
C THR A 452 4.49 -14.58 -15.98
N PHE A 453 5.80 -14.54 -15.73
CA PHE A 453 6.80 -15.29 -16.47
C PHE A 453 7.08 -16.60 -15.73
N VAL A 454 7.08 -17.72 -16.45
CA VAL A 454 7.45 -19.03 -15.93
C VAL A 454 8.61 -19.54 -16.77
N VAL A 455 9.75 -19.77 -16.13
CA VAL A 455 10.95 -20.33 -16.77
C VAL A 455 11.20 -21.70 -16.17
N SER A 456 11.11 -22.74 -17.01
CA SER A 456 11.30 -24.13 -16.59
C SER A 456 11.84 -24.98 -17.75
N PRO A 457 12.88 -25.83 -17.53
CA PRO A 457 13.73 -25.82 -16.36
C PRO A 457 14.67 -24.60 -16.37
N VAL A 458 14.99 -24.06 -15.18
CA VAL A 458 15.99 -23.01 -15.02
C VAL A 458 17.39 -23.60 -15.24
N ALA A 459 18.06 -23.10 -16.27
CA ALA A 459 19.45 -23.43 -16.63
C ALA A 459 20.41 -22.22 -16.51
N HIS A 460 19.93 -21.10 -15.99
CA HIS A 460 20.66 -19.83 -15.87
C HIS A 460 20.77 -19.43 -14.40
N ASP A 461 21.86 -18.78 -14.03
CA ASP A 461 22.13 -18.35 -12.65
C ASP A 461 21.52 -16.99 -12.32
N GLU A 462 21.30 -16.16 -13.35
CA GLU A 462 20.84 -14.78 -13.20
C GLU A 462 19.73 -14.44 -14.21
N PHE A 463 18.73 -13.69 -13.75
CA PHE A 463 17.65 -13.15 -14.55
C PHE A 463 17.50 -11.63 -14.32
N GLU A 464 17.19 -10.90 -15.39
CA GLU A 464 16.92 -9.46 -15.35
C GLU A 464 15.66 -9.17 -16.15
N LEU A 465 14.66 -8.54 -15.53
CA LEU A 465 13.55 -7.92 -16.26
C LEU A 465 13.88 -6.44 -16.47
N ARG A 466 13.84 -5.97 -17.72
CA ARG A 466 14.25 -4.61 -18.06
C ARG A 466 13.36 -3.98 -19.14
N GLU A 467 13.09 -2.68 -19.01
CA GLU A 467 12.53 -1.85 -20.10
C GLU A 467 13.62 -1.62 -21.17
N LYS A 468 13.27 -1.87 -22.43
CA LYS A 468 14.13 -1.56 -23.57
C LYS A 468 14.28 -0.04 -23.70
N PRO A 469 15.50 0.48 -23.91
CA PRO A 469 15.76 1.92 -24.02
C PRO A 469 14.91 2.64 -25.04
#